data_AF-A0A8H9GER3-F1
#
_entry.id   AF-A0A8H9GER3-F1
#
_cell.length_a   1.000
_cell.length_b   1.000
_cell.length_c   1.000
_cell.angle_alpha   90.00
_cell.angle_beta   90.00
_cell.angle_gamma   90.00
#
_symmetry.space_group_name_H-M   'P 1'
#
loop_
_entity.id
_entity.type
_entity.pdbx_description
1 polymer ?
#
loop_
_entity_poly.entity_id
_entity_poly.type
_entity_poly.pdbx_seq_one_letter_code
_entity_poly.pdbx_strand_id
1 'polypeptide(L)' 'MSVILTPGQAGDDPQLLPLLDQVSVKRDGPGRPRQRPDRVLADKAYSSPSTVVRCASVASRWSARRKGPRGPSAAPW' A
#
# COMPACT_ATOMS: atom_id res chain seq x y z
N MET A 1 13.34 7.11 2.72
CA MET A 1 12.81 6.79 1.38
C MET A 1 13.34 5.41 1.02
N SER A 2 12.50 4.48 0.57
CA SER A 2 12.94 3.18 0.02
C SER A 2 12.37 3.06 -1.39
N VAL A 3 13.16 2.50 -2.30
CA VAL A 3 12.82 2.25 -3.71
C VAL A 3 13.49 0.94 -4.11
N ILE A 4 12.74 0.06 -4.76
CA ILE A 4 13.28 -1.16 -5.36
C ILE A 4 13.10 -1.06 -6.87
N LEU A 5 14.17 -1.31 -7.62
CA LEU A 5 14.18 -1.34 -9.08
C LEU A 5 14.22 -2.80 -9.54
N THR A 6 13.24 -3.19 -10.36
CA THR A 6 13.22 -4.50 -11.00
C THR A 6 13.58 -4.44 -12.47
N PRO A 7 14.34 -5.41 -12.99
CA PRO A 7 14.60 -5.50 -14.42
C PRO A 7 13.33 -5.88 -15.19
N GLY A 8 13.08 -5.22 -16.32
CA GLY A 8 11.98 -5.56 -17.23
C GLY A 8 10.58 -5.24 -16.70
N GLN A 9 9.56 -5.88 -17.26
CA GLN A 9 8.16 -5.80 -16.83
C GLN A 9 7.86 -6.87 -15.76
N ALA A 10 8.49 -6.74 -14.61
CA ALA A 10 8.08 -7.49 -13.42
C ALA A 10 6.98 -6.69 -12.71
N GLY A 11 5.81 -7.28 -12.52
CA GLY A 11 4.73 -6.62 -11.77
C GLY A 11 5.15 -6.30 -10.33
N ASP A 12 4.50 -5.32 -9.71
CA ASP A 12 4.88 -4.81 -8.38
C ASP A 12 4.50 -5.76 -7.22
N ASP A 13 3.53 -6.67 -7.44
CA ASP A 13 2.97 -7.57 -6.42
C ASP A 13 4.01 -8.39 -5.60
N PRO A 14 5.03 -9.03 -6.22
CA PRO A 14 6.08 -9.72 -5.48
C PRO A 14 7.06 -8.76 -4.78
N GLN A 15 7.27 -7.56 -5.31
CA GLN A 15 8.19 -6.56 -4.77
C GLN A 15 7.59 -5.75 -3.61
N LEU A 16 6.27 -5.77 -3.48
CA LEU A 16 5.54 -4.99 -2.49
C LEU A 16 5.90 -5.36 -1.04
N LEU A 17 6.05 -6.64 -0.71
CA LEU A 17 6.47 -7.07 0.63
C LEU A 17 7.88 -6.59 1.01
N PRO A 18 8.93 -6.91 0.22
CA PRO A 18 10.28 -6.48 0.55
C PRO A 18 10.41 -4.96 0.55
N LEU A 19 9.65 -4.24 -0.29
CA LEU A 19 9.61 -2.79 -0.26
C LEU A 19 9.07 -2.28 1.08
N LEU A 20 7.93 -2.81 1.53
CA LEU A 20 7.30 -2.38 2.79
C LEU A 20 8.15 -2.72 4.03
N ASP A 21 8.90 -3.82 4.00
CA ASP A 21 9.83 -4.18 5.08
C ASP A 21 11.01 -3.20 5.22
N GLN A 22 11.39 -2.53 4.13
CA GLN A 22 12.42 -1.49 4.13
C GLN A 22 11.88 -0.11 4.53
N VAL A 23 10.55 0.07 4.63
CA VAL A 23 9.96 1.34 5.02
C VAL A 23 10.00 1.50 6.53
N SER A 24 10.81 2.44 7.00
CA SER A 24 10.80 2.90 8.40
C SER A 24 9.86 4.08 8.60
N VAL A 25 8.94 3.97 9.56
CA VAL A 25 8.03 5.03 9.98
C VAL A 25 8.64 5.77 11.17
N LYS A 26 8.84 7.09 11.01
CA LYS A 26 9.30 7.95 12.11
C LYS A 26 8.32 7.89 13.27
N ARG A 27 8.86 7.88 14.48
CA ARG A 27 8.08 7.91 15.72
C ARG A 27 7.99 9.35 16.22
N ASP A 28 6.86 9.71 16.80
CA ASP A 28 6.74 10.95 17.55
C ASP A 28 7.41 10.74 18.92
N GLY A 29 8.63 11.25 19.06
CA GLY A 29 9.46 11.14 20.27
C GLY A 29 10.76 10.35 20.09
N PRO A 30 11.61 10.29 21.13
CA PRO A 30 12.91 9.63 21.07
C PRO A 30 12.78 8.10 20.91
N GLY A 31 13.70 7.49 20.14
CA GLY A 31 13.79 6.05 19.95
C GLY A 31 13.93 5.61 18.49
N ARG A 32 14.04 4.28 18.27
CA ARG A 32 14.18 3.69 16.92
C ARG A 32 12.86 3.83 16.13
N PRO A 33 12.91 4.24 14.85
CA PRO A 33 11.75 4.20 13.95
C PRO A 33 11.08 2.83 13.92
N ARG A 34 9.75 2.79 13.74
CA ARG A 34 9.01 1.53 13.62
C ARG A 34 9.21 0.95 12.23
N GLN A 35 9.45 -0.36 12.15
CA GLN A 35 9.45 -1.13 10.90
C GLN A 35 8.03 -1.51 10.48
N ARG A 36 7.08 -1.61 11.43
CA ARG A 36 5.68 -1.98 11.16
C ARG A 36 4.75 -0.77 11.32
N PRO A 37 4.20 -0.20 10.22
CA PRO A 37 3.20 0.86 10.28
C PRO A 37 1.88 0.43 10.92
N ASP A 38 1.25 1.35 11.65
CA ASP A 38 -0.09 1.16 12.21
C ASP A 38 -1.16 1.12 11.11
N ARG A 39 -0.99 1.92 10.06
CA ARG A 39 -1.89 1.98 8.91
C ARG A 39 -1.14 2.18 7.60
N VAL A 40 -1.48 1.39 6.58
CA VAL A 40 -1.05 1.59 5.19
C VAL A 40 -2.24 2.04 4.37
N LEU A 41 -2.10 3.20 3.73
CA LEU A 41 -3.03 3.73 2.73
C LEU A 41 -2.49 3.40 1.34
N ALA A 42 -3.03 2.36 0.73
CA ALA A 42 -2.59 1.89 -0.57
C ALA A 42 -3.42 2.51 -1.70
N ASP A 43 -2.82 2.59 -2.88
CA ASP A 43 -3.54 2.94 -4.10
C ASP A 43 -4.61 1.89 -4.44
N LYS A 44 -5.58 2.28 -5.27
CA LYS A 44 -6.62 1.39 -5.78
C LYS A 44 -6.06 0.19 -6.55
N ALA A 45 -4.93 0.32 -7.23
CA ALA A 45 -4.26 -0.80 -7.89
C ALA A 45 -3.99 -1.97 -6.93
N TYR A 46 -3.75 -1.66 -5.65
CA TYR A 46 -3.48 -2.62 -4.58
C TYR A 46 -4.71 -2.91 -3.69
N SER A 47 -5.92 -2.77 -4.24
CA SER A 47 -7.19 -3.09 -3.56
C SER A 47 -7.62 -4.55 -3.71
N SER A 48 -6.80 -5.38 -4.35
CA SER A 48 -7.10 -6.80 -4.54
C SER A 48 -7.04 -7.56 -3.19
N PRO A 49 -7.94 -8.53 -2.95
CA PRO A 49 -7.91 -9.34 -1.73
C PRO A 49 -6.57 -10.09 -1.55
N SER A 50 -5.98 -10.56 -2.64
CA SER A 50 -4.69 -11.27 -2.62
C SER A 50 -3.55 -10.40 -2.09
N THR A 51 -3.49 -9.13 -2.51
CA THR A 51 -2.50 -8.18 -2.01
C THR A 51 -2.71 -7.90 -0.52
N VAL A 52 -3.96 -7.71 -0.08
CA VAL A 52 -4.28 -7.46 1.35
C VAL A 52 -3.84 -8.63 2.24
N VAL A 53 -4.17 -9.86 1.85
CA VAL A 53 -3.81 -11.06 2.62
C VAL A 53 -2.28 -11.19 2.70
N ARG A 54 -1.58 -10.98 1.58
CA ARG A 54 -0.12 -11.06 1.54
C ARG A 54 0.54 -10.00 2.43
N CYS A 55 0.00 -8.79 2.47
CA CYS A 55 0.54 -7.66 3.23
C CYS A 55 0.03 -7.55 4.68
N ALA A 56 -0.77 -8.50 5.18
CA ALA A 56 -1.30 -8.44 6.54
C ALA A 56 -0.22 -8.51 7.63
N SER A 57 0.96 -9.09 7.34
CA SER A 57 2.08 -9.17 8.27
C SER A 57 2.87 -7.86 8.40
N VAL A 58 2.80 -6.97 7.41
CA VAL A 58 3.64 -5.75 7.34
C VAL A 58 2.95 -4.50 7.89
N ALA A 59 1.65 -4.54 8.18
CA ALA A 59 0.93 -3.42 8.79
C ALA A 59 -0.14 -3.91 9.76
N SER A 60 -0.51 -3.08 10.74
CA SER A 60 -1.63 -3.39 11.65
C SER A 60 -2.98 -3.18 10.97
N ARG A 61 -3.06 -2.23 10.03
CA ARG A 61 -4.30 -1.91 9.29
C ARG A 61 -4.00 -1.59 7.83
N TRP A 62 -4.51 -2.42 6.92
CA TRP A 62 -4.46 -2.14 5.48
C TRP A 62 -5.74 -1.46 5.00
N SER A 63 -5.63 -0.46 4.13
CA SER A 63 -6.76 0.16 3.46
C SER A 63 -6.34 0.61 2.07
N ALA A 64 -7.06 0.17 1.04
CA ALA A 64 -6.85 0.63 -0.32
C ALA A 64 -7.98 1.57 -0.76
N ARG A 65 -7.66 2.57 -1.58
CA ARG A 65 -8.67 3.45 -2.19
C ARG A 65 -9.65 2.59 -3.02
N ARG A 66 -10.93 2.54 -2.62
CA ARG A 66 -11.97 1.91 -3.44
C ARG A 66 -12.50 2.90 -4.48
N LYS A 67 -13.03 2.40 -5.60
CA LYS A 67 -13.79 3.26 -6.52
C LYS A 67 -15.03 3.71 -5.76
N GLY A 68 -15.26 5.03 -5.68
CA GLY A 68 -16.56 5.55 -5.25
C GLY A 68 -17.67 5.04 -6.18
N PRO A 69 -18.94 5.11 -5.76
CA PRO A 69 -20.04 4.86 -6.67
C PRO A 69 -19.83 5.72 -7.92
N ARG A 70 -20.00 5.13 -9.11
CA ARG A 70 -20.11 5.95 -10.31
C ARG A 70 -21.36 6.81 -10.04
N GLY A 71 -21.17 8.12 -9.87
CA GLY A 71 -22.31 9.03 -9.81
C GLY A 71 -23.20 8.79 -11.04
N PRO A 72 -24.51 9.07 -10.95
CA PRO A 72 -25.35 9.01 -12.13
C PRO A 72 -24.65 9.84 -13.21
N SER A 73 -24.45 9.22 -14.37
CA SER A 73 -23.94 9.90 -15.55
C SER A 73 -24.96 10.97 -15.90
N ALA A 74 -24.83 12.16 -15.30
CA ALA A 74 -25.55 13.33 -15.71
C ALA A 74 -24.93 13.79 -17.03
N ALA A 75 -25.40 13.18 -18.11
CA ALA A 75 -25.38 13.80 -19.43
C ALA A 75 -26.85 14.08 -19.77
N PRO A 76 -27.33 15.32 -19.59
CA PRO A 76 -28.38 15.80 -20.45
C PRO A 76 -27.78 16.00 -21.85
N TRP A 77 -28.63 15.82 -22.86
CA TRP A 77 -28.38 15.95 -24.31
C TRP A 77 -27.65 14.76 -24.96
#